data_AF-A0A7Y4S739-F1
#
_entry.id   AF-A0A7Y4S739-F1
#
_cell.length_a   1.000
_cell.length_b   1.000
_cell.length_c   1.000
_cell.angle_alpha   90.00
_cell.angle_beta   90.00
_cell.angle_gamma   90.00
#
_symmetry.space_group_name_H-M   'P 1'
#
loop_
_entity.id
_entity.type
_entity.pdbx_description
1 polymer ?
#
loop_
_entity_poly.entity_id
_entity_poly.type
_entity_poly.pdbx_seq_one_letter_code
_entity_poly.pdbx_strand_id
1 'polypeptide(L)'
;MANSTSVTVKNIESAFAGESMAYIKYMYFAKMCRAAGDEATAKAFEETASQEVMHAFGHLDLLYPKDTMTPARCLDMAIAGETYEYTEMYPNFRHAAVEEGNQAAVAEMDEQIAESKEHAARFQAMLEKAAKRFAALAKVEEKHANHYRDTLAQVQAA
;
A
#
# COMPACT_ATOMS: atom_id res chain seq x y z
N MET A 1 -2.76 7.32 -15.86
CA MET A 1 -2.73 5.91 -15.42
C MET A 1 -2.20 5.10 -16.58
N ALA A 2 -1.28 4.16 -16.36
CA ALA A 2 -0.78 3.29 -17.42
C ALA A 2 -1.97 2.59 -18.10
N ASN A 3 -1.91 2.48 -19.43
CA ASN A 3 -3.01 2.02 -20.27
C ASN A 3 -3.50 0.63 -19.79
N SER A 4 -4.72 0.54 -19.23
CA SER A 4 -5.30 -0.69 -18.64
C SER A 4 -5.51 -1.84 -19.64
N THR A 5 -5.18 -1.59 -20.91
CA THR A 5 -5.18 -2.56 -22.02
C THR A 5 -3.80 -3.16 -22.32
N SER A 6 -2.72 -2.67 -21.71
CA SER A 6 -1.36 -3.17 -21.94
C SER A 6 -1.19 -4.59 -21.38
N VAL A 7 -0.91 -5.55 -22.26
CA VAL A 7 -0.58 -6.92 -21.87
C VAL A 7 0.67 -6.95 -20.98
N THR A 8 1.65 -6.10 -21.25
CA THR A 8 2.87 -6.00 -20.42
C THR A 8 2.55 -5.57 -19.00
N VAL A 9 1.66 -4.58 -18.82
CA VAL A 9 1.26 -4.13 -17.47
C VAL A 9 0.56 -5.26 -16.73
N LYS A 10 -0.39 -5.97 -17.37
CA LYS A 10 -1.07 -7.14 -16.79
C LYS A 10 -0.10 -8.26 -16.41
N ASN A 11 0.93 -8.50 -17.22
CA ASN A 11 1.95 -9.49 -16.92
C ASN A 11 2.77 -9.08 -15.69
N ILE A 12 3.11 -7.79 -15.53
CA ILE A 12 3.84 -7.28 -14.36
C ILE A 12 2.96 -7.34 -13.10
N GLU A 13 1.68 -6.99 -13.19
CA GLU A 13 0.71 -7.15 -12.08
C GLU A 13 0.58 -8.62 -11.67
N SER A 14 0.53 -9.53 -12.66
CA SER A 14 0.47 -10.98 -12.40
C SER A 14 1.75 -11.50 -11.75
N ALA A 15 2.92 -11.02 -12.19
CA ALA A 15 4.20 -11.35 -11.56
C ALA A 15 4.25 -10.83 -10.12
N PHE A 16 3.88 -9.58 -9.88
CA PHE A 16 3.79 -9.01 -8.53
C PHE A 16 2.88 -9.83 -7.61
N ALA A 17 1.69 -10.24 -8.08
CA ALA A 17 0.80 -11.12 -7.33
C ALA A 17 1.45 -12.49 -7.05
N GLY A 18 2.15 -13.05 -8.05
CA GLY A 18 2.94 -14.28 -7.94
C GLY A 18 3.99 -14.21 -6.83
N GLU A 19 4.84 -13.19 -6.85
CA GLU A 19 5.91 -13.01 -5.86
C GLU A 19 5.35 -12.73 -4.45
N SER A 20 4.25 -11.98 -4.35
CA SER A 20 3.57 -11.73 -3.07
C SER A 20 3.02 -13.02 -2.46
N MET A 21 2.42 -13.89 -3.28
CA MET A 21 1.97 -15.21 -2.85
C MET A 21 3.14 -16.15 -2.52
N ALA A 22 4.26 -16.07 -3.26
CA ALA A 22 5.45 -16.88 -3.00
C ALA A 22 6.06 -16.54 -1.64
N TYR A 23 6.25 -15.24 -1.33
CA TYR A 23 6.73 -14.78 -0.04
C TYR A 23 5.94 -15.38 1.13
N ILE A 24 4.61 -15.22 1.14
CA ILE A 24 3.80 -15.67 2.28
C ILE A 24 3.78 -17.20 2.40
N LYS A 25 3.80 -17.93 1.26
CA LYS A 25 3.89 -19.39 1.24
C LYS A 25 5.22 -19.89 1.80
N TYR A 26 6.35 -19.30 1.39
CA TYR A 26 7.66 -19.70 1.88
C TYR A 26 7.85 -19.40 3.36
N MET A 27 7.36 -18.27 3.85
CA MET A 27 7.32 -17.99 5.30
C MET A 27 6.49 -19.03 6.06
N TYR A 28 5.35 -19.44 5.49
CA TYR A 28 4.52 -20.50 6.09
C TYR A 28 5.22 -21.86 6.08
N PHE A 29 5.89 -22.23 4.99
CA PHE A 29 6.66 -23.46 4.90
C PHE A 29 7.85 -23.47 5.86
N ALA A 30 8.54 -22.34 6.02
CA ALA A 30 9.60 -22.19 7.01
C ALA A 30 9.10 -22.48 8.43
N LYS A 31 7.93 -21.93 8.80
CA LYS A 31 7.27 -22.21 10.08
C LYS A 31 7.02 -23.72 10.26
N MET A 32 6.55 -24.40 9.21
CA MET A 32 6.31 -25.86 9.26
C MET A 32 7.62 -26.66 9.41
N CYS A 33 8.66 -26.31 8.64
CA CYS A 33 9.97 -26.97 8.73
C CYS A 33 10.59 -26.80 10.12
N ARG A 34 10.50 -25.60 10.70
CA ARG A 34 10.98 -25.31 12.05
C ARG A 34 10.24 -26.15 13.11
N ALA A 35 8.92 -26.28 12.98
CA ALA A 35 8.12 -27.14 13.86
C ALA A 35 8.49 -28.63 13.75
N ALA A 36 9.01 -29.06 12.60
CA ALA A 36 9.52 -30.41 12.37
C ALA A 36 10.99 -30.60 12.78
N GLY A 37 11.67 -29.55 13.25
CA GLY A 37 13.09 -29.59 13.64
C GLY A 37 14.08 -29.44 12.48
N ASP A 38 13.62 -29.14 11.27
CA ASP A 38 14.47 -28.87 10.10
C ASP A 38 14.76 -27.37 9.96
N GLU A 39 15.71 -26.90 10.76
CA GLU A 39 16.12 -25.48 10.78
C GLU A 39 16.81 -25.07 9.48
N ALA A 40 17.53 -25.99 8.82
CA ALA A 40 18.26 -25.68 7.59
C ALA A 40 17.31 -25.36 6.44
N THR A 41 16.28 -26.19 6.24
CA THR A 41 15.26 -25.94 5.22
C THR A 41 14.41 -24.72 5.58
N ALA A 42 14.09 -24.52 6.87
CA ALA A 42 13.36 -23.32 7.30
C ALA A 42 14.11 -22.04 6.91
N LYS A 43 15.42 -21.98 7.18
CA LYS A 43 16.27 -20.85 6.81
C LYS A 43 16.34 -20.63 5.29
N ALA A 44 16.43 -21.71 4.51
CA ALA A 44 16.43 -21.61 3.05
C ALA A 44 15.12 -21.00 2.51
N PHE A 45 13.96 -21.39 3.08
CA PHE A 45 12.69 -20.77 2.73
C PHE A 45 12.61 -19.29 3.13
N GLU A 46 13.06 -18.93 4.34
CA GLU A 46 13.08 -17.54 4.80
C GLU A 46 13.99 -16.65 3.93
N GLU A 47 15.18 -17.16 3.57
CA GLU A 47 16.10 -16.47 2.67
C GLU A 47 15.48 -16.28 1.28
N THR A 48 14.82 -17.30 0.74
CA THR A 48 14.14 -17.20 -0.56
C THR A 48 12.97 -16.22 -0.50
N ALA A 49 12.14 -16.29 0.55
CA ALA A 49 11.04 -15.36 0.76
C ALA A 49 11.54 -13.90 0.78
N SER A 50 12.66 -13.63 1.44
CA SER A 50 13.25 -12.28 1.45
C SER A 50 13.64 -11.77 0.05
N GLN A 51 14.04 -12.69 -0.86
CA GLN A 51 14.34 -12.35 -2.24
C GLN A 51 13.07 -12.07 -3.05
N GLU A 52 11.98 -12.81 -2.81
CA GLU A 52 10.70 -12.55 -3.50
C GLU A 52 10.12 -11.18 -3.18
N VAL A 53 10.35 -10.67 -1.96
CA VAL A 53 10.00 -9.26 -1.63
C VAL A 53 10.76 -8.29 -2.52
N MET A 54 12.05 -8.55 -2.79
CA MET A 54 12.85 -7.70 -3.67
C MET A 54 12.41 -7.80 -5.14
N HIS A 55 12.00 -8.99 -5.60
CA HIS A 55 11.40 -9.16 -6.93
C HIS A 55 10.08 -8.40 -7.05
N ALA A 56 9.19 -8.53 -6.05
CA ALA A 56 7.93 -7.79 -5.97
C ALA A 56 8.17 -6.27 -6.01
N PHE A 57 9.15 -5.76 -5.27
CA PHE A 57 9.51 -4.33 -5.30
C PHE A 57 10.02 -3.88 -6.68
N GLY A 58 10.78 -4.72 -7.39
CA GLY A 58 11.18 -4.43 -8.77
C GLY A 58 9.99 -4.29 -9.72
N HIS A 59 8.96 -5.13 -9.56
CA HIS A 59 7.71 -5.01 -10.32
C HIS A 59 6.92 -3.75 -9.93
N LEU A 60 6.83 -3.44 -8.64
CA LEU A 60 6.15 -2.23 -8.15
C LEU A 60 6.83 -0.95 -8.63
N ASP A 61 8.16 -0.90 -8.74
CA ASP A 61 8.88 0.25 -9.31
C ASP A 61 8.46 0.55 -10.77
N LEU A 62 8.04 -0.48 -11.53
CA LEU A 62 7.51 -0.33 -12.89
C LEU A 62 6.02 0.08 -12.92
N LEU A 63 5.21 -0.47 -12.01
CA LEU A 63 3.78 -0.17 -11.92
C LEU A 63 3.50 1.21 -11.28
N TYR A 64 4.37 1.63 -10.35
CA TYR A 64 4.22 2.81 -9.54
C TYR A 64 5.51 3.67 -9.56
N PRO A 65 5.81 4.33 -10.71
CA PRO A 65 7.02 5.12 -10.86
C PRO A 65 7.17 6.21 -9.79
N LYS A 66 8.37 6.31 -9.21
CA LYS A 66 8.69 7.16 -8.05
C LYS A 66 8.40 8.65 -8.27
N ASP A 67 8.55 9.15 -9.50
CA ASP A 67 8.24 10.52 -9.89
C ASP A 67 6.73 10.83 -9.83
N THR A 68 5.88 9.80 -9.86
CA THR A 68 4.42 9.94 -9.78
C THR A 68 3.85 9.58 -8.41
N MET A 69 4.62 8.92 -7.54
CA MET A 69 4.17 8.38 -6.25
C MET A 69 4.56 9.26 -5.07
N THR A 70 3.76 10.31 -4.83
CA THR A 70 3.88 11.10 -3.59
C THR A 70 3.24 10.36 -2.41
N PRO A 71 3.64 10.64 -1.16
CA PRO A 71 2.97 10.05 0.01
C PRO A 71 1.45 10.28 0.05
N ALA A 72 0.98 11.44 -0.43
CA ALA A 72 -0.44 11.73 -0.54
C ALA A 72 -1.13 10.76 -1.52
N ARG A 73 -0.53 10.54 -2.70
CA ARG A 73 -1.05 9.60 -3.69
C ARG A 73 -1.03 8.16 -3.19
N CYS A 74 0.01 7.73 -2.48
CA CYS A 74 0.04 6.40 -1.88
C CYS A 74 -1.09 6.22 -0.85
N LEU A 75 -1.38 7.25 -0.05
CA LEU A 75 -2.51 7.23 0.88
C LEU A 75 -3.85 7.20 0.14
N ASP A 76 -4.04 8.00 -0.90
CA ASP A 76 -5.26 7.98 -1.73
C ASP A 76 -5.52 6.57 -2.30
N MET A 77 -4.47 5.91 -2.79
CA MET A 77 -4.56 4.55 -3.32
C MET A 77 -4.89 3.52 -2.24
N ALA A 78 -4.28 3.62 -1.05
CA ALA A 78 -4.59 2.76 0.09
C ALA A 78 -6.04 2.95 0.54
N ILE A 79 -6.51 4.19 0.67
CA ILE A 79 -7.91 4.51 1.01
C ILE A 79 -8.87 3.91 -0.02
N ALA A 80 -8.56 4.04 -1.31
CA ALA A 80 -9.39 3.46 -2.37
C ALA A 80 -9.43 1.93 -2.32
N GLY A 81 -8.30 1.27 -2.06
CA GLY A 81 -8.22 -0.17 -1.89
C GLY A 81 -9.05 -0.65 -0.71
N GLU A 82 -8.77 -0.14 0.48
CA GLU A 82 -9.50 -0.48 1.72
C GLU A 82 -11.00 -0.19 1.58
N THR A 83 -11.37 0.92 0.92
CA THR A 83 -12.78 1.24 0.65
C THR A 83 -13.44 0.18 -0.23
N TYR A 84 -12.80 -0.20 -1.33
CA TYR A 84 -13.30 -1.27 -2.20
C TYR A 84 -13.46 -2.59 -1.43
N GLU A 85 -12.51 -2.89 -0.54
CA GLU A 85 -12.55 -4.10 0.29
C GLU A 85 -13.80 -4.14 1.18
N TYR A 86 -14.08 -3.08 1.96
CA TYR A 86 -15.22 -3.08 2.89
C TYR A 86 -16.57 -2.72 2.25
N THR A 87 -16.61 -2.06 1.08
CA THR A 87 -17.89 -1.70 0.43
C THR A 87 -18.33 -2.71 -0.63
N GLU A 88 -17.39 -3.39 -1.29
CA GLU A 88 -17.68 -4.24 -2.44
C GLU A 88 -17.15 -5.67 -2.26
N MET A 89 -15.84 -5.85 -2.10
CA MET A 89 -15.19 -7.16 -2.20
C MET A 89 -15.64 -8.11 -1.10
N TYR A 90 -15.40 -7.77 0.16
CA TYR A 90 -15.75 -8.63 1.29
C TYR A 90 -17.26 -8.78 1.48
N PRO A 91 -18.12 -7.75 1.28
CA PRO A 91 -19.57 -7.94 1.27
C PRO A 91 -20.03 -8.99 0.24
N ASN A 92 -19.47 -8.98 -0.97
CA ASN A 92 -19.78 -9.97 -2.00
C ASN A 92 -19.30 -11.38 -1.61
N PHE A 93 -18.09 -11.50 -1.07
CA PHE A 93 -17.56 -12.80 -0.61
C PHE A 93 -18.34 -13.35 0.58
N ARG A 94 -18.72 -12.48 1.51
CA ARG A 94 -19.59 -12.81 2.64
C ARG A 94 -20.94 -13.32 2.17
N HIS A 95 -21.54 -12.67 1.17
CA HIS A 95 -22.81 -13.11 0.59
C HIS A 95 -22.71 -14.54 0.03
N ALA A 96 -21.67 -14.82 -0.78
CA ALA A 96 -21.41 -16.16 -1.29
C ALA A 96 -21.20 -17.18 -0.15
N ALA A 97 -20.44 -16.82 0.89
CA ALA A 97 -20.23 -17.69 2.05
C ALA A 97 -21.53 -18.01 2.81
N VAL A 98 -22.48 -17.07 2.87
CA VAL A 98 -23.83 -17.31 3.42
C VAL A 98 -24.61 -18.29 2.54
N GLU A 99 -24.60 -18.10 1.22
CA GLU A 99 -25.29 -18.99 0.28
C GLU A 99 -24.76 -20.44 0.35
N GLU A 100 -23.46 -20.61 0.56
CA GLU A 100 -22.80 -21.91 0.73
C GLU A 100 -22.92 -22.49 2.15
N GLY A 101 -23.47 -21.73 3.11
CA GLY A 101 -23.58 -22.15 4.51
C GLY A 101 -22.25 -22.22 5.27
N ASN A 102 -21.19 -21.58 4.76
CA ASN A 102 -19.86 -21.59 5.38
C ASN A 102 -19.72 -20.51 6.45
N GLN A 103 -20.13 -20.82 7.68
CA GLN A 103 -20.12 -19.87 8.79
C GLN A 103 -18.72 -19.35 9.19
N ALA A 104 -17.68 -20.17 9.00
CA ALA A 104 -16.32 -19.75 9.30
C ALA A 104 -15.86 -18.67 8.32
N ALA A 105 -16.17 -18.84 7.03
CA ALA A 105 -15.88 -17.80 6.03
C ALA A 105 -16.72 -16.54 6.27
N VAL A 106 -18.00 -16.66 6.66
CA VAL A 106 -18.81 -15.48 7.01
C VAL A 106 -18.17 -14.66 8.13
N ALA A 107 -17.72 -15.32 9.20
CA ALA A 107 -17.07 -14.65 10.33
C ALA A 107 -15.76 -13.95 9.90
N GLU A 108 -14.92 -14.62 9.12
CA GLU A 108 -13.70 -14.01 8.57
C GLU A 108 -14.02 -12.77 7.72
N MET A 109 -14.98 -12.85 6.80
CA MET A 109 -15.35 -11.70 5.96
C MET A 109 -15.93 -10.55 6.81
N ASP A 110 -16.69 -10.84 7.87
CA ASP A 110 -17.20 -9.82 8.79
C ASP A 110 -16.07 -9.08 9.53
N GLU A 111 -15.03 -9.81 9.97
CA GLU A 111 -13.84 -9.22 10.58
C GLU A 111 -13.06 -8.35 9.57
N GLN A 112 -12.83 -8.86 8.36
CA GLN A 112 -12.12 -8.14 7.30
C GLN A 112 -12.86 -6.86 6.86
N ILE A 113 -14.19 -6.86 6.80
CA ILE A 113 -15.00 -5.66 6.53
C ILE A 113 -14.76 -4.60 7.62
N ALA A 114 -14.78 -5.02 8.89
CA ALA A 114 -14.58 -4.10 10.00
C ALA A 114 -13.16 -3.51 10.00
N GLU A 115 -12.15 -4.36 9.83
CA GLU A 115 -10.74 -3.95 9.80
C GLU A 115 -10.43 -3.01 8.62
N SER A 116 -10.88 -3.36 7.41
CA SER A 116 -10.68 -2.54 6.21
C SER A 116 -11.30 -1.14 6.37
N LYS A 117 -12.46 -1.05 7.03
CA LYS A 117 -13.09 0.24 7.35
C LYS A 117 -12.26 1.07 8.33
N GLU A 118 -11.65 0.43 9.33
CA GLU A 118 -10.74 1.11 10.26
C GLU A 118 -9.46 1.59 9.56
N HIS A 119 -8.89 0.77 8.68
CA HIS A 119 -7.74 1.14 7.86
C HIS A 119 -8.01 2.35 6.98
N ALA A 120 -9.11 2.34 6.22
CA ALA A 120 -9.51 3.45 5.37
C ALA A 120 -9.65 4.76 6.19
N ALA A 121 -10.32 4.70 7.34
CA ALA A 121 -10.48 5.85 8.23
C ALA A 121 -9.13 6.36 8.77
N ARG A 122 -8.23 5.45 9.14
CA ARG A 122 -6.88 5.79 9.61
C ARG A 122 -6.06 6.45 8.51
N PHE A 123 -6.05 5.92 7.30
CA PHE A 123 -5.31 6.52 6.18
C PHE A 123 -5.88 7.89 5.80
N GLN A 124 -7.21 8.05 5.79
CA GLN A 124 -7.87 9.33 5.57
C GLN A 124 -7.42 10.38 6.60
N ALA A 125 -7.41 10.03 7.89
CA ALA A 125 -6.94 10.93 8.94
C ALA A 125 -5.45 11.31 8.77
N MET A 126 -4.61 10.38 8.32
CA MET A 126 -3.20 10.66 8.03
C MET A 126 -3.02 11.61 6.84
N LEU A 127 -3.80 11.42 5.78
CA LEU A 127 -3.80 12.29 4.60
C LEU A 127 -4.20 13.72 4.97
N GLU A 128 -5.27 13.90 5.74
CA GLU A 128 -5.73 15.21 6.20
C GLU A 128 -4.69 15.92 7.07
N LYS A 129 -4.02 15.17 7.95
CA LYS A 129 -2.93 15.71 8.78
C LYS A 129 -1.74 16.15 7.93
N ALA A 130 -1.39 15.36 6.92
CA ALA A 130 -0.33 15.71 5.97
C ALA A 130 -0.68 16.99 5.18
N ALA A 131 -1.91 17.09 4.67
CA ALA A 131 -2.40 18.26 3.93
C ALA A 131 -2.33 19.55 4.78
N LYS A 132 -2.76 19.48 6.05
CA LYS A 132 -2.66 20.62 7.00
C LYS A 132 -1.21 21.03 7.24
N ARG A 133 -0.30 20.05 7.39
CA ARG A 133 1.14 20.32 7.57
C ARG A 133 1.75 21.00 6.35
N PHE A 134 1.43 20.54 5.15
CA PHE A 134 1.92 21.15 3.91
C PHE A 134 1.37 22.57 3.71
N ALA A 135 0.10 22.80 4.00
CA ALA A 135 -0.49 24.14 3.94
C ALA A 135 0.17 25.11 4.94
N ALA A 136 0.52 24.63 6.14
CA ALA A 136 1.24 25.44 7.12
C ALA A 136 2.66 25.79 6.65
N LEU A 137 3.40 24.81 6.10
CA LEU A 137 4.73 25.04 5.56
C LEU A 137 4.71 26.00 4.36
N ALA A 138 3.76 25.87 3.44
CA ALA A 138 3.62 26.75 2.29
C ALA A 138 3.47 28.23 2.70
N LYS A 139 2.68 28.50 3.75
CA LYS A 139 2.53 29.86 4.30
C LYS A 139 3.83 30.40 4.91
N VAL A 140 4.62 29.54 5.56
CA VAL A 140 5.93 29.93 6.11
C VAL A 140 6.91 30.26 4.99
N GLU A 141 6.97 29.43 3.94
CA GLU A 141 7.84 29.68 2.78
C GLU A 141 7.42 30.92 1.98
N GLU A 142 6.12 31.18 1.84
CA GLU A 142 5.61 32.42 1.24
C GLU A 142 6.08 33.64 2.05
N LYS A 143 6.01 33.57 3.38
CA LYS A 143 6.50 34.63 4.26
C LYS A 143 8.01 34.85 4.09
N HIS A 144 8.81 33.79 4.00
CA HIS A 144 10.25 33.89 3.72
C HIS A 144 10.52 34.54 2.35
N ALA A 145 9.82 34.09 1.30
CA ALA A 145 9.96 34.64 -0.04
C ALA A 145 9.62 36.14 -0.10
N ASN A 146 8.55 36.55 0.57
CA ASN A 146 8.16 37.97 0.66
C ASN A 146 9.21 38.78 1.44
N HIS A 147 9.72 38.26 2.55
CA HIS A 147 10.78 38.93 3.31
C HIS A 147 12.05 39.16 2.47
N TYR A 148 12.46 38.16 1.66
CA TYR A 148 13.60 38.31 0.75
C TYR A 148 13.33 39.34 -0.35
N ARG A 149 12.12 39.38 -0.91
CA ARG A 149 11.71 40.40 -1.90
C ARG A 149 11.77 41.80 -1.32
N ASP A 150 11.24 41.99 -0.11
CA ASP A 150 11.22 43.28 0.58
C ASP A 150 12.64 43.76 0.88
N THR A 151 13.50 42.85 1.36
CA THR A 151 14.91 43.16 1.65
C THR A 151 15.66 43.53 0.37
N LEU A 152 15.45 42.78 -0.73
CA LEU A 152 16.07 43.09 -2.03
C LEU A 152 15.64 44.47 -2.55
N ALA A 153 14.35 44.80 -2.44
CA ALA A 153 13.83 46.10 -2.85
C ALA A 153 14.46 47.25 -2.05
N GLN A 154 14.68 47.07 -0.74
CA GLN A 154 15.36 48.06 0.11
C GLN A 154 16.82 48.26 -0.30
N VAL A 155 17.56 47.18 -0.59
CA VAL A 155 18.96 47.25 -1.04
C VAL A 155 19.07 47.94 -2.40
N GLN A 156 18.12 47.71 -3.32
CA GLN A 156 18.14 48.33 -4.65
C GLN A 156 17.73 49.80 -4.65
N ALA A 157 17.03 50.27 -3.62
CA ALA A 157 16.59 51.65 -3.48
C ALA A 157 17.60 52.56 -2.74
N ALA A 158 18.69 51.99 -2.22
CA ALA A 158 19.78 52.68 -1.54
C ALA A 158 20.95 52.97 -2.48
#